data_AF-T1HFU4-F1
#
_entry.id   AF-T1HFU4-F1
#
_cell.length_a   1.000
_cell.length_b   1.000
_cell.length_c   1.000
_cell.angle_alpha   90.00
_cell.angle_beta   90.00
_cell.angle_gamma   90.00
#
_symmetry.space_group_name_H-M   'P 1'
#
loop_
_entity.id
_entity.type
_entity.pdbx_description
1 polymer ?
#
loop_
_entity_poly.entity_id
_entity_poly.type
_entity_poly.pdbx_seq_one_letter_code
_entity_poly.pdbx_strand_id
1 'polypeptide(L)'
;MDLFSLPIEILEQIFKHLELNDLLSCSMVCKEWRSGINQDFIWRRKCLENKYEPDLIEISTTHKFIDDYETDNEENGDSLEPPGYWRKVYNWYSALAFNWLNGNFINYKLSITQSPVYCLDCDGQTIATGHEDANIYVWFVILRLFNVEYVNDSAVSDYSSVSLNNHAMFTIRLSNPIYTNH
;
A
#
# COMPACT_ATOMS: atom_id res chain seq x y z
N MET A 1 29.84 24.82 10.60
CA MET A 1 29.09 24.89 9.33
C MET A 1 28.10 23.75 9.39
N ASP A 2 26.82 24.08 9.48
CA ASP A 2 25.77 23.06 9.53
C ASP A 2 25.44 22.62 8.09
N LEU A 3 25.51 21.31 7.83
CA LEU A 3 25.22 20.72 6.52
C LEU A 3 23.82 21.10 6.05
N PHE A 4 22.86 21.15 6.97
CA PHE A 4 21.45 21.38 6.66
C PHE A 4 21.07 22.86 6.50
N SER A 5 22.05 23.76 6.66
CA SER A 5 21.93 25.17 6.30
C SER A 5 22.14 25.45 4.80
N LEU A 6 22.56 24.43 4.03
CA LEU A 6 22.74 24.54 2.59
C LEU A 6 21.39 24.58 1.85
N PRO A 7 21.32 25.23 0.66
CA PRO A 7 20.14 25.17 -0.19
C PRO A 7 19.75 23.73 -0.52
N ILE A 8 18.44 23.48 -0.66
CA ILE A 8 17.86 22.15 -0.89
C ILE A 8 18.46 21.47 -2.12
N GLU A 9 18.77 22.25 -3.17
CA GLU A 9 19.37 21.75 -4.40
C GLU A 9 20.76 21.17 -4.14
N ILE A 10 21.54 21.78 -3.23
CA ILE A 10 22.87 21.28 -2.87
C ILE A 10 22.75 20.01 -2.04
N LEU A 11 21.81 19.97 -1.09
CA LEU A 11 21.50 18.76 -0.32
C LEU A 11 21.09 17.60 -1.25
N GLU A 12 20.27 17.87 -2.26
CA GLU A 12 19.92 16.91 -3.30
C GLU A 12 21.15 16.39 -4.05
N GLN A 13 22.07 17.27 -4.45
CA GLN A 13 23.31 16.88 -5.14
C GLN A 13 24.23 16.04 -4.25
N ILE A 14 24.23 16.25 -2.94
CA ILE A 14 25.03 15.44 -2.00
C ILE A 14 24.36 14.08 -1.82
N PHE A 15 23.09 14.07 -1.41
CA PHE A 15 22.37 12.85 -1.08
C PHE A 15 22.02 11.98 -2.28
N LYS A 16 22.18 12.47 -3.52
CA LYS A 16 22.05 11.62 -4.72
C LYS A 16 23.17 10.64 -4.93
N HIS A 17 24.35 10.94 -4.39
CA HIS A 17 25.51 10.07 -4.52
C HIS A 17 25.60 9.01 -3.41
N LEU A 18 24.74 9.11 -2.40
CA LEU A 18 24.71 8.16 -1.29
C LEU A 18 23.85 6.94 -1.62
N GLU A 19 24.36 5.76 -1.26
CA GLU A 19 23.60 4.53 -1.28
C GLU A 19 22.65 4.45 -0.07
N LEU A 20 21.77 3.45 -0.07
CA LEU A 20 20.82 3.25 1.03
C LEU A 20 21.53 3.10 2.37
N ASN A 21 22.59 2.28 2.42
CA ASN A 21 23.35 2.03 3.64
C ASN A 21 24.00 3.30 4.18
N ASP A 22 24.49 4.17 3.29
CA ASP A 22 25.07 5.45 3.67
C ASP A 22 24.01 6.39 4.25
N LEU A 23 22.84 6.50 3.60
CA LEU A 23 21.72 7.31 4.09
C LEU A 23 21.24 6.83 5.46
N LEU A 24 21.13 5.52 5.66
CA LEU A 24 20.77 4.94 6.95
C LEU A 24 21.82 5.26 8.01
N SER A 25 23.10 5.16 7.68
CA SER A 25 24.21 5.50 8.58
C SER A 25 24.21 6.99 8.95
N CYS A 26 23.99 7.87 7.97
CA CYS A 26 23.77 9.31 8.18
C CYS A 26 22.62 9.57 9.15
N SER A 27 21.50 8.85 9.02
CA SER A 27 20.35 9.03 9.91
C SER A 27 20.58 8.60 11.38
N MET A 28 21.69 7.92 11.66
CA MET A 28 22.08 7.49 13.01
C MET A 28 23.10 8.43 13.68
N VAL A 29 23.57 9.48 12.99
CA VAL A 29 24.61 10.38 13.51
C VAL A 29 24.08 11.26 14.66
N CYS A 30 22.99 12.01 14.43
CA CYS A 30 22.32 12.83 15.44
C CYS A 30 20.88 13.16 15.03
N LYS A 31 20.11 13.84 15.90
CA LYS A 31 18.69 14.22 15.64
C LYS A 31 18.54 15.10 14.39
N GLU A 32 19.46 16.04 14.18
CA GLU A 32 19.48 16.94 13.02
C GLU A 32 19.74 16.19 11.71
N TRP A 33 20.76 15.32 11.69
CA TRP A 33 21.03 14.43 10.55
C TRP A 33 19.86 13.49 10.26
N ARG A 34 19.23 12.95 11.30
CA ARG A 34 18.04 12.14 11.14
C ARG A 34 16.93 12.92 10.45
N SER A 35 16.64 14.14 10.91
CA SER A 35 15.59 15.01 10.36
C SER A 35 15.88 15.39 8.91
N GLY A 36 17.11 15.78 8.60
CA GLY A 36 17.50 16.15 7.24
C GLY A 36 17.53 14.99 6.24
N ILE A 37 17.89 13.77 6.68
CA ILE A 37 17.75 12.56 5.86
C ILE A 37 16.28 12.13 5.73
N ASN A 38 15.41 12.55 6.63
CA ASN A 38 13.99 12.21 6.61
C ASN A 38 13.19 12.93 5.52
N GLN A 39 13.81 13.86 4.80
CA GLN A 39 13.15 14.70 3.79
C GLN A 39 12.62 13.87 2.61
N ASP A 40 11.40 14.19 2.20
CA ASP A 40 10.64 13.43 1.22
C ASP A 40 11.31 13.33 -0.16
N PHE A 41 12.00 14.39 -0.61
CA PHE A 41 12.69 14.41 -1.89
C PHE A 41 13.77 13.32 -2.02
N ILE A 42 14.42 12.96 -0.91
CA ILE A 42 15.47 11.92 -0.88
C ILE A 42 14.84 10.57 -1.17
N TRP A 43 13.79 10.24 -0.43
CA TRP A 43 13.13 8.93 -0.50
C TRP A 43 12.29 8.78 -1.76
N ARG A 44 11.65 9.86 -2.23
CA ARG A 44 10.96 9.88 -3.54
C ARG A 44 11.92 9.52 -4.66
N ARG A 45 13.10 10.14 -4.69
CA ARG A 45 14.12 9.82 -5.70
C ARG A 45 14.61 8.38 -5.57
N LYS A 46 14.81 7.87 -4.35
CA LYS A 46 15.19 6.46 -4.14
C LYS A 46 14.13 5.48 -4.64
N CYS A 47 12.86 5.78 -4.44
CA CYS A 47 11.76 5.01 -5.03
C CYS A 47 11.84 5.01 -6.57
N LEU A 48 12.06 6.16 -7.19
CA LEU A 48 12.20 6.29 -8.64
C LEU A 48 13.43 5.53 -9.19
N GLU A 49 14.58 5.59 -8.50
CA GLU A 49 15.80 4.85 -8.84
C GLU A 49 15.56 3.33 -8.81
N ASN A 50 14.76 2.85 -7.86
CA ASN A 50 14.37 1.45 -7.75
C ASN A 50 13.24 1.05 -8.72
N LYS A 51 12.93 1.90 -9.72
CA LYS A 51 11.89 1.70 -10.75
C LYS A 51 10.50 1.50 -10.16
N TYR A 52 10.20 2.16 -9.04
CA TYR A 52 8.83 2.19 -8.55
C TYR A 52 8.05 3.04 -9.55
N GLU A 53 7.10 2.42 -10.24
CA GLU A 53 6.32 3.08 -11.28
C GLU A 53 5.53 4.22 -10.64
N PRO A 54 5.72 5.49 -11.03
CA PRO A 54 5.09 6.63 -10.37
C PRO A 54 3.57 6.52 -10.35
N ASP A 55 2.99 5.97 -11.42
CA ASP A 55 1.57 5.70 -11.54
C ASP A 55 1.11 4.67 -10.51
N LEU A 56 1.92 3.64 -10.22
CA LEU A 56 1.69 2.71 -9.12
C LEU A 56 1.96 3.32 -7.74
N ILE A 57 2.52 4.52 -7.64
CA ILE A 57 2.69 5.23 -6.36
C ILE A 57 1.55 6.20 -6.11
N GLU A 58 1.08 6.88 -7.15
CA GLU A 58 -0.01 7.85 -7.05
C GLU A 58 -1.39 7.18 -7.13
N ILE A 59 -1.54 6.12 -7.93
CA ILE A 59 -2.82 5.43 -8.15
C ILE A 59 -2.99 4.25 -7.19
N SER A 60 -1.90 3.59 -6.81
CA SER A 60 -2.02 2.38 -6.01
C SER A 60 -2.52 2.70 -4.61
N THR A 61 -3.68 2.13 -4.30
CA THR A 61 -4.27 2.18 -2.97
C THR A 61 -3.47 1.43 -1.92
N THR A 62 -2.41 0.70 -2.30
CA THR A 62 -1.54 0.06 -1.31
C THR A 62 -0.77 1.07 -0.45
N HIS A 63 -0.52 2.28 -0.93
CA HIS A 63 0.09 3.33 -0.11
C HIS A 63 -0.91 4.01 0.81
N LYS A 64 -2.23 3.88 0.56
CA LYS A 64 -3.26 4.41 1.46
C LYS A 64 -3.25 3.72 2.83
N PHE A 65 -2.76 2.47 2.91
CA PHE A 65 -2.55 1.77 4.18
C PHE A 65 -1.42 2.38 5.03
N ILE A 66 -0.56 3.22 4.45
CA ILE A 66 0.56 3.86 5.16
C ILE A 66 0.06 5.00 6.06
N ASP A 67 -1.06 5.62 5.72
CA ASP A 67 -1.68 6.70 6.50
C ASP A 67 -2.42 6.15 7.74
N ASP A 68 -2.90 4.91 7.69
CA ASP A 68 -3.61 4.24 8.81
C ASP A 68 -2.66 3.68 9.88
N TYR A 69 -1.34 3.72 9.66
CA TYR A 69 -0.36 3.52 10.73
C TYR A 69 -0.31 4.81 11.56
N GLU A 70 -1.38 5.06 12.32
CA GLU A 70 -1.34 5.96 13.46
C GLU A 70 -0.18 5.46 14.34
N THR A 71 0.94 6.18 14.29
CA THR A 71 1.92 6.10 15.36
C THR A 71 1.15 6.52 16.61
N ASP A 72 0.80 5.55 17.45
CA ASP A 72 0.39 5.79 18.83
C ASP A 72 1.31 6.88 19.36
N ASN A 73 0.75 8.08 19.54
CA ASN A 73 1.46 9.21 20.10
C ASN A 73 1.68 8.87 21.58
N GLU A 74 2.70 8.07 21.87
CA GLU A 74 3.25 8.03 23.21
C GLU A 74 3.81 9.44 23.47
N GLU A 75 3.11 10.19 24.33
CA GLU A 75 3.43 11.53 24.84
C GLU A 75 4.74 11.54 25.69
N ASN A 76 5.70 10.70 25.36
CA ASN A 76 7.02 10.71 25.95
C ASN A 76 7.93 11.61 25.10
N GLY A 77 8.30 12.78 25.65
CA GLY A 77 9.05 13.85 24.99
C GLY A 77 10.47 13.52 24.50
N ASP A 78 10.80 12.25 24.33
CA ASP A 78 12.06 11.75 23.75
C ASP A 78 11.87 10.93 22.47
N SER A 79 10.65 10.87 21.93
CA SER A 79 10.37 10.16 20.68
C SER A 79 11.06 10.83 19.49
N LEU A 80 11.70 10.00 18.65
CA LEU A 80 12.33 10.47 17.41
C LEU A 80 11.26 10.91 16.42
N GLU A 81 11.60 11.90 15.58
CA GLU A 81 10.71 12.33 14.50
C GLU A 81 10.26 11.12 13.66
N PRO A 82 8.94 11.00 13.38
CA PRO A 82 8.42 9.91 12.58
C PRO A 82 8.95 10.01 11.15
N PRO A 83 9.08 8.88 10.44
CA PRO A 83 9.53 8.89 9.05
C PRO A 83 8.58 9.71 8.16
N GLY A 84 9.16 10.50 7.25
CA GLY A 84 8.41 11.23 6.21
C GLY A 84 7.63 10.27 5.30
N TYR A 85 6.64 10.79 4.58
CA TYR A 85 5.73 9.98 3.75
C TYR A 85 6.50 9.08 2.78
N TRP A 86 7.42 9.65 2.01
CA TRP A 86 8.16 8.89 1.00
C TRP A 86 9.12 7.87 1.63
N ARG A 87 9.60 8.14 2.84
CA ARG A 87 10.39 7.17 3.61
C ARG A 87 9.53 5.99 4.05
N LYS A 88 8.29 6.24 4.47
CA LYS A 88 7.34 5.17 4.79
C LYS A 88 7.02 4.33 3.56
N VAL A 89 6.76 4.95 2.40
CA VAL A 89 6.54 4.25 1.12
C VAL A 89 7.74 3.36 0.78
N TYR A 90 8.95 3.89 0.87
CA TYR A 90 10.16 3.11 0.62
C TYR A 90 10.28 1.89 1.55
N ASN A 91 10.11 2.12 2.85
CA ASN A 91 10.19 1.06 3.87
C ASN A 91 9.14 -0.02 3.64
N TRP A 92 7.90 0.38 3.35
CA TRP A 92 6.80 -0.53 3.08
C TRP A 92 7.10 -1.41 1.86
N TYR A 93 7.55 -0.81 0.74
CA TYR A 93 7.88 -1.57 -0.46
C TYR A 93 9.05 -2.53 -0.22
N SER A 94 10.09 -2.08 0.49
CA SER A 94 11.23 -2.93 0.84
C SER A 94 10.80 -4.11 1.72
N ALA A 95 9.90 -3.88 2.68
CA ALA A 95 9.35 -4.93 3.54
C ALA A 95 8.47 -5.89 2.75
N LEU A 96 7.66 -5.39 1.81
CA LEU A 96 6.85 -6.21 0.92
C LEU A 96 7.72 -7.14 0.07
N ALA A 97 8.75 -6.60 -0.59
CA ALA A 97 9.69 -7.39 -1.39
C ALA A 97 10.41 -8.45 -0.55
N PHE A 98 10.86 -8.07 0.66
CA PHE A 98 11.46 -9.00 1.60
C PHE A 98 10.50 -10.12 2.01
N ASN A 99 9.24 -9.79 2.30
CA ASN A 99 8.23 -10.77 2.67
C ASN A 99 7.93 -11.76 1.54
N TRP A 100 7.81 -11.28 0.30
CA TRP A 100 7.64 -12.14 -0.87
C TRP A 100 8.82 -13.10 -1.07
N LEU A 101 10.06 -12.61 -0.94
CA LEU A 101 11.26 -13.43 -1.12
C LEU A 101 11.43 -14.50 -0.03
N ASN A 102 11.01 -14.20 1.20
CA ASN A 102 11.13 -15.12 2.33
C ASN A 102 9.90 -16.00 2.56
N GLY A 103 8.84 -15.83 1.77
CA GLY A 103 7.59 -16.57 1.98
C GLY A 103 6.77 -16.11 3.18
N ASN A 104 7.01 -14.89 3.67
CA ASN A 104 6.24 -14.28 4.77
C ASN A 104 4.92 -13.71 4.25
N PHE A 105 4.04 -14.57 3.75
CA PHE A 105 2.73 -14.19 3.25
C PHE A 105 1.65 -15.13 3.78
N ILE A 106 0.42 -14.61 3.81
CA ILE A 106 -0.77 -15.38 4.17
C ILE A 106 -1.50 -15.70 2.87
N ASN A 107 -1.87 -16.97 2.68
CA ASN A 107 -2.66 -17.40 1.54
C ASN A 107 -4.15 -17.34 1.89
N TYR A 108 -4.92 -16.66 1.05
CA TYR A 108 -6.38 -16.69 1.09
C TYR A 108 -6.91 -17.43 -0.13
N LYS A 109 -7.96 -18.23 0.07
CA LYS A 109 -8.62 -18.96 -1.01
C LYS A 109 -10.01 -18.39 -1.23
N LEU A 110 -10.22 -17.80 -2.40
CA LEU A 110 -11.53 -17.34 -2.86
C LEU A 110 -12.23 -18.50 -3.57
N SER A 111 -13.12 -19.21 -2.90
CA SER A 111 -13.80 -20.38 -3.49
C SER A 111 -15.25 -20.47 -3.07
N ILE A 112 -16.09 -19.67 -3.75
CA ILE A 112 -17.55 -19.73 -3.60
C ILE A 112 -18.19 -20.77 -4.53
N THR A 113 -17.51 -21.14 -5.63
CA THR A 113 -17.94 -22.20 -6.54
C THR A 113 -16.81 -23.20 -6.82
N GLN A 114 -17.19 -24.36 -7.37
CA GLN A 114 -16.24 -25.33 -7.93
C GLN A 114 -16.02 -25.13 -9.44
N SER A 115 -16.67 -24.13 -10.04
CA SER A 115 -16.56 -23.85 -11.48
C SER A 115 -15.16 -23.33 -11.80
N PRO A 116 -14.47 -23.86 -12.84
CA PRO A 116 -13.18 -23.35 -13.29
C PRO A 116 -13.21 -21.85 -13.60
N VAL A 117 -12.12 -21.16 -13.27
CA VAL A 117 -11.88 -19.74 -13.60
C VAL A 117 -11.13 -19.66 -14.92
N TYR A 118 -11.65 -18.90 -15.88
CA TYR A 118 -11.01 -18.69 -17.18
C TYR A 118 -10.31 -17.34 -17.31
N CYS A 119 -10.79 -16.32 -16.59
CA CYS A 119 -10.20 -15.00 -16.61
C CYS A 119 -10.31 -14.33 -15.24
N LEU A 120 -9.39 -13.41 -14.98
CA LEU A 120 -9.38 -12.57 -13.79
C LEU A 120 -8.92 -11.16 -14.15
N ASP A 121 -9.41 -10.18 -13.42
CA ASP A 121 -8.93 -8.80 -13.44
C ASP A 121 -8.97 -8.19 -12.03
N CYS A 122 -8.14 -7.19 -11.75
CA CYS A 122 -8.03 -6.58 -10.43
C CYS A 122 -7.61 -5.11 -10.52
N ASP A 123 -8.28 -4.24 -9.76
CA ASP A 123 -7.95 -2.81 -9.67
C ASP A 123 -7.21 -2.44 -8.37
N GLY A 124 -6.77 -3.44 -7.60
CA GLY A 124 -6.11 -3.27 -6.30
C GLY A 124 -7.06 -3.09 -5.11
N GLN A 125 -8.37 -2.93 -5.35
CA GLN A 125 -9.42 -2.87 -4.33
C GLN A 125 -10.44 -3.98 -4.48
N THR A 126 -10.65 -4.40 -5.72
CA THR A 126 -11.60 -5.43 -6.12
C THR A 126 -10.93 -6.40 -7.08
N ILE A 127 -11.40 -7.64 -7.05
CA ILE A 127 -11.03 -8.68 -8.02
C ILE A 127 -12.30 -9.09 -8.74
N ALA A 128 -12.26 -9.21 -10.07
CA ALA A 128 -13.31 -9.81 -10.86
C ALA A 128 -12.81 -11.16 -11.42
N THR A 129 -13.58 -12.23 -11.25
CA THR A 129 -13.27 -13.57 -11.78
C THR A 129 -14.39 -14.05 -12.70
N GLY A 130 -14.05 -14.49 -13.91
CA GLY A 130 -14.99 -15.07 -14.87
C GLY A 130 -14.90 -16.59 -14.91
N HIS A 131 -16.04 -17.27 -14.76
CA HIS A 131 -16.14 -18.71 -14.58
C HIS A 131 -16.84 -19.42 -15.74
N GLU A 132 -16.65 -20.74 -15.86
CA GLU A 132 -17.30 -21.61 -16.86
C GLU A 132 -18.84 -21.63 -16.76
N ASP A 133 -19.38 -21.45 -15.56
CA ASP A 133 -20.81 -21.42 -15.26
C ASP A 133 -21.54 -20.14 -15.76
N ALA A 134 -20.88 -19.36 -16.61
CA ALA A 134 -21.34 -18.10 -17.17
C ALA A 134 -21.56 -16.97 -16.14
N ASN A 135 -20.97 -17.08 -14.94
CA ASN A 135 -21.00 -16.03 -13.93
C ASN A 135 -19.67 -15.27 -13.83
N ILE A 136 -19.77 -14.00 -13.42
CA ILE A 136 -18.65 -13.19 -12.96
C ILE A 136 -18.84 -12.94 -11.46
N TYR A 137 -17.79 -13.22 -10.68
CA TYR A 137 -17.74 -12.88 -9.25
C TYR A 137 -16.86 -11.67 -9.04
N VAL A 138 -17.39 -10.67 -8.33
CA VAL A 138 -16.63 -9.51 -7.89
C VAL A 138 -16.39 -9.63 -6.39
N TRP A 139 -15.12 -9.52 -6.00
CA TRP A 139 -14.62 -9.64 -4.64
C TRP A 139 -14.08 -8.29 -4.19
N PHE A 140 -14.36 -7.88 -2.96
CA PHE A 140 -13.68 -6.74 -2.34
C PHE A 140 -12.45 -7.24 -1.58
N VAL A 141 -11.26 -6.77 -1.96
CA VAL A 141 -9.97 -7.20 -1.40
C VAL A 141 -9.23 -6.12 -0.60
N ILE A 142 -9.84 -4.94 -0.43
CA ILE A 142 -9.34 -3.97 0.54
C ILE A 142 -9.39 -4.62 1.92
N LEU A 143 -8.24 -4.65 2.60
CA LEU A 143 -8.08 -5.02 4.00
C LEU A 143 -8.79 -4.01 4.91
N ARG A 144 -10.12 -3.99 4.83
CA ARG A 144 -10.95 -3.43 5.86
C ARG A 144 -11.13 -4.56 6.87
N LEU A 145 -10.32 -4.51 7.93
CA LEU A 145 -10.62 -5.12 9.23
C LEU A 145 -12.06 -4.74 9.62
N PHE A 146 -13.07 -5.48 9.18
CA PHE A 146 -14.45 -5.18 9.56
C PHE A 146 -15.19 -6.46 9.95
N ASN A 147 -15.66 -6.41 11.20
CA ASN A 147 -16.73 -7.22 11.75
C ASN A 147 -17.87 -7.32 10.73
N VAL A 148 -18.08 -8.53 10.23
CA VAL A 148 -19.25 -8.87 9.42
C VAL A 148 -20.43 -9.02 10.38
N GLU A 149 -21.33 -8.04 10.43
CA GLU A 149 -22.69 -8.29 10.92
C GLU A 149 -23.43 -9.13 9.87
N TYR A 150 -23.86 -10.31 10.31
CA TYR A 150 -24.48 -11.34 9.51
C TYR A 150 -25.81 -10.86 8.90
N VAL A 151 -25.94 -11.00 7.58
CA VAL A 151 -27.25 -11.08 6.92
C VAL A 151 -27.25 -12.37 6.10
N ASN A 152 -28.09 -13.32 6.53
CA ASN A 152 -28.40 -14.63 5.92
C ASN A 152 -28.51 -14.52 4.38
N ASP A 153 -28.07 -15.45 3.54
CA ASP A 153 -28.05 -16.91 3.62
C ASP A 153 -26.94 -17.50 2.71
N SER A 154 -26.33 -18.60 3.17
CA SER A 154 -25.60 -19.62 2.39
C SER A 154 -24.55 -19.17 1.35
N ALA A 155 -23.35 -18.82 1.81
CA ALA A 155 -22.06 -19.39 1.40
C ALA A 155 -20.94 -18.54 2.03
N VAL A 156 -20.23 -19.12 3.00
CA VAL A 156 -19.14 -18.46 3.71
C VAL A 156 -17.95 -18.29 2.76
N SER A 157 -17.58 -17.04 2.50
CA SER A 157 -16.23 -16.68 2.07
C SER A 157 -15.75 -15.53 2.94
N ASP A 158 -14.46 -15.49 3.24
CA ASP A 158 -13.80 -14.45 4.07
C ASP A 158 -13.98 -13.01 3.54
N TYR A 159 -14.65 -12.86 2.39
CA TYR A 159 -14.90 -11.61 1.69
C TYR A 159 -16.33 -11.55 1.15
N SER A 160 -16.92 -10.35 1.11
CA SER A 160 -18.18 -10.10 0.42
C SER A 160 -17.99 -10.27 -1.09
N SER A 161 -18.87 -11.04 -1.71
CA SER A 161 -18.87 -11.25 -3.16
C SER A 161 -20.25 -11.01 -3.76
N VAL A 162 -20.28 -10.55 -5.00
CA VAL A 162 -21.50 -10.39 -5.80
C VAL A 162 -21.35 -11.19 -7.09
N SER A 163 -22.35 -12.01 -7.41
CA SER A 163 -22.43 -12.75 -8.66
C SER A 163 -23.26 -11.98 -9.68
N LEU A 164 -22.74 -11.85 -10.90
CA LEU A 164 -23.38 -11.21 -12.03
C LEU A 164 -23.46 -12.21 -13.19
N ASN A 165 -24.64 -12.35 -13.80
CA ASN A 165 -24.88 -13.33 -14.86
C ASN A 165 -24.65 -12.71 -16.26
N ASN A 166 -23.87 -13.37 -17.12
CA ASN A 166 -23.39 -12.82 -18.40
C ASN A 166 -24.44 -12.59 -19.50
N HIS A 167 -25.72 -12.91 -19.26
CA HIS A 167 -26.79 -12.68 -20.26
C HIS A 167 -27.19 -11.20 -20.45
N ALA A 168 -26.66 -10.29 -19.66
CA ALA A 168 -26.88 -8.85 -19.82
C ALA A 168 -25.54 -8.10 -19.93
N MET A 169 -25.49 -7.16 -20.86
CA MET A 169 -24.35 -6.27 -21.05
C MET A 169 -24.37 -5.26 -19.90
N PHE A 170 -23.50 -5.41 -18.91
CA PHE A 170 -23.44 -4.52 -17.76
C PHE A 170 -22.25 -3.57 -17.87
N THR A 171 -22.52 -2.28 -17.69
CA THR A 171 -21.49 -1.29 -17.37
C THR A 171 -21.41 -1.20 -15.86
N ILE A 172 -20.39 -1.83 -15.27
CA ILE A 172 -20.15 -1.75 -13.82
C ILE A 172 -19.58 -0.36 -13.53
N ARG A 173 -20.40 0.54 -12.98
CA ARG A 173 -19.95 1.84 -12.49
C ARG A 173 -19.71 1.72 -10.99
N LEU A 174 -18.46 1.50 -10.60
CA LEU A 174 -18.05 1.46 -9.20
C LEU A 174 -18.15 2.88 -8.61
N SER A 175 -19.11 3.10 -7.72
CA SER A 175 -19.15 4.30 -6.88
C SER A 175 -18.28 4.07 -5.65
N ASN A 176 -17.33 4.97 -5.39
CA ASN A 176 -16.58 4.98 -4.14
C ASN A 176 -17.54 4.91 -2.95
N PRO A 177 -17.20 4.18 -1.87
CA PRO A 177 -18.01 4.20 -0.66
C PRO A 177 -18.13 5.65 -0.19
N ILE A 178 -19.36 6.10 -0.01
CA ILE A 178 -19.66 7.39 0.59
C ILE A 178 -19.10 7.32 2.01
N TYR A 179 -18.00 8.03 2.27
CA TYR A 179 -17.53 8.26 3.63
C TYR A 179 -18.60 9.10 4.34
N THR A 180 -19.48 8.45 5.07
CA THR A 180 -20.32 9.13 6.05
C THR A 180 -19.42 9.52 7.21
N ASN A 181 -18.96 10.78 7.19
CA ASN A 181 -18.34 11.40 8.35
C ASN A 181 -19.38 11.44 9.48
N HIS A 182 -19.14 10.69 10.54
CA HIS A 182 -19.77 10.88 11.85
C HIS A 182 -18.67 11.05 12.89
#